data_AF-A0A2A8ZY64-F1
#
_entry.id   AF-A0A2A8ZY64-F1
#
_cell.length_a   1.000
_cell.length_b   1.000
_cell.length_c   1.000
_cell.angle_alpha   90.00
_cell.angle_beta   90.00
_cell.angle_gamma   90.00
#
_symmetry.space_group_name_H-M   'P 1'
#
loop_
_entity.id
_entity.type
_entity.pdbx_description
1 polymer ?
#
loop_
_entity_poly.entity_id
_entity_poly.type
_entity_poly.pdbx_seq_one_letter_code
_entity_poly.pdbx_strand_id
1 'polypeptide(L)'
;MTVEINMHLNRKLSHKDTTAIAKKLGDFGTMDDYVNFEGDSLIFKMTKEKNRKYITKLLSFLEQFLEDTDVNKIGMISIEAEENNNLLIYAFKKHIFITIEGIKEGKRSYKIFDVKGNEYKYNMEGTEQVPIENHVAATYFLHYCK
;
A
#
# COMPACT_ATOMS: atom_id res chain seq x y z
N MET A 1 -15.41 -0.05 -0.94
CA MET A 1 -13.98 -0.26 -1.26
C MET A 1 -13.28 -0.54 0.04
N THR A 2 -12.48 -1.59 0.07
CA THR A 2 -11.90 -2.09 1.32
C THR A 2 -10.39 -1.92 1.26
N VAL A 3 -9.80 -1.36 2.32
CA VAL A 3 -8.36 -1.22 2.48
C VAL A 3 -7.94 -2.09 3.64
N GLU A 4 -6.97 -2.96 3.40
CA GLU A 4 -6.39 -3.84 4.41
C GLU A 4 -4.89 -3.62 4.47
N ILE A 5 -4.36 -3.34 5.67
CA ILE A 5 -2.93 -3.14 5.90
C ILE A 5 -2.50 -3.89 7.16
N ASN A 6 -1.35 -4.54 7.06
CA ASN A 6 -0.55 -5.04 8.16
C ASN A 6 0.87 -4.50 8.00
N MET A 7 1.32 -3.65 8.92
CA MET A 7 2.62 -2.99 8.84
C MET A 7 3.38 -3.06 10.16
N HIS A 8 4.69 -3.26 10.06
CA HIS A 8 5.64 -3.10 11.17
C HIS A 8 6.03 -1.63 11.33
N LEU A 9 6.01 -1.19 12.58
CA LEU A 9 6.20 0.19 12.98
C LEU A 9 7.60 0.38 13.55
N ASN A 10 8.25 1.46 13.15
CA ASN A 10 9.61 1.81 13.59
C ASN A 10 9.72 2.19 15.07
N ARG A 11 8.59 2.19 15.79
CA ARG A 11 8.49 2.47 17.23
C ARG A 11 7.14 2.02 17.76
N LYS A 12 7.08 1.77 19.07
CA LYS A 12 5.80 1.69 19.79
C LYS A 12 5.05 3.01 19.69
N LEU A 13 3.75 2.94 19.41
CA LEU A 13 2.91 4.12 19.26
C LEU A 13 2.58 4.73 20.62
N SER A 14 2.74 6.05 20.72
CA SER A 14 2.19 6.80 21.84
C SER A 14 0.67 6.91 21.74
N HIS A 15 -0.02 7.21 22.85
CA HIS A 15 -1.47 7.49 22.83
C HIS A 15 -1.84 8.60 21.83
N LYS A 16 -0.94 9.60 21.65
CA LYS A 16 -1.10 10.67 20.66
C LYS A 16 -1.04 10.13 19.23
N ASP A 17 -0.10 9.22 18.93
CA ASP A 17 0.02 8.61 17.60
C ASP A 17 -1.20 7.75 17.29
N THR A 18 -1.63 6.90 18.22
CA THR A 18 -2.84 6.08 18.10
C THR A 18 -4.07 6.94 17.83
N THR A 19 -4.22 8.05 18.55
CA THR A 19 -5.32 9.00 18.34
C THR A 19 -5.24 9.66 16.96
N ALA A 20 -4.04 10.02 16.51
CA ALA A 20 -3.85 10.62 15.18
C ALA A 20 -4.18 9.63 14.05
N ILE A 21 -3.77 8.36 14.20
CA ILE A 21 -4.10 7.28 13.26
C ILE A 21 -5.61 7.05 13.24
N ALA A 22 -6.26 6.86 14.40
CA ALA A 22 -7.71 6.68 14.47
C ALA A 22 -8.47 7.85 13.82
N LYS A 23 -8.06 9.10 14.07
CA LYS A 23 -8.64 10.28 13.40
C LYS A 23 -8.43 10.28 11.89
N LYS A 24 -7.25 9.83 11.41
CA LYS A 24 -6.96 9.75 9.98
C LYS A 24 -7.80 8.67 9.30
N LEU A 25 -7.99 7.54 9.98
CA LEU A 25 -8.82 6.41 9.57
C LEU A 25 -10.31 6.80 9.54
N GLY A 26 -10.77 7.72 10.38
CA GLY A 26 -12.15 8.22 10.37
C GLY A 26 -13.16 7.13 10.75
N ASP A 27 -14.44 7.32 10.37
CA ASP A 27 -15.53 6.45 10.85
C ASP A 27 -15.55 5.08 10.17
N PHE A 28 -15.88 4.03 10.93
CA PHE A 28 -16.04 2.68 10.40
C PHE A 28 -17.31 2.57 9.54
N GLY A 29 -17.17 1.99 8.35
CA GLY A 29 -18.25 1.84 7.38
C GLY A 29 -19.06 0.56 7.55
N THR A 30 -18.47 -0.50 8.11
CA THR A 30 -19.12 -1.80 8.32
C THR A 30 -18.74 -2.43 9.65
N MET A 31 -19.42 -3.52 10.04
CA MET A 31 -19.08 -4.30 11.26
C MET A 31 -17.74 -5.05 11.15
N ASP A 32 -17.25 -5.28 9.93
CA ASP A 32 -16.00 -5.99 9.67
C ASP A 32 -14.78 -5.04 9.68
N ASP A 33 -15.01 -3.73 9.85
CA ASP A 33 -13.94 -2.75 9.95
C ASP A 33 -13.31 -2.78 11.34
N TYR A 34 -11.98 -2.80 11.39
CA TYR A 34 -11.23 -2.80 12.64
C TYR A 34 -9.88 -2.09 12.51
N VAL A 35 -9.35 -1.66 13.66
CA VAL A 35 -7.98 -1.23 13.84
C VAL A 35 -7.42 -1.89 15.09
N ASN A 36 -6.25 -2.50 14.97
CA ASN A 36 -5.56 -3.15 16.07
C ASN A 36 -4.10 -2.71 16.12
N PHE A 37 -3.60 -2.53 17.33
CA PHE A 37 -2.22 -2.13 17.61
C PHE A 37 -1.61 -3.15 18.57
N GLU A 38 -0.69 -3.97 18.05
CA GLU A 38 -0.04 -5.03 18.82
C GLU A 38 1.47 -4.75 18.89
N GLY A 39 1.91 -4.15 20.00
CA GLY A 39 3.32 -3.82 20.20
C GLY A 39 3.82 -2.78 19.18
N ASP A 40 4.59 -3.24 18.21
CA ASP A 40 5.16 -2.50 17.08
C ASP A 40 4.42 -2.79 15.76
N SER A 41 3.22 -3.37 15.81
CA SER A 41 2.46 -3.72 14.61
C SER A 41 1.14 -2.96 14.55
N LEU A 42 0.77 -2.48 13.36
CA LEU A 42 -0.53 -1.90 13.04
C LEU A 42 -1.23 -2.79 12.02
N ILE A 43 -2.42 -3.28 12.39
CA ILE A 43 -3.29 -4.06 11.51
C ILE A 43 -4.63 -3.34 11.42
N PHE A 44 -5.09 -3.07 10.20
CA PHE A 44 -6.43 -2.54 10.02
C PHE A 44 -7.10 -3.03 8.75
N LYS A 45 -8.42 -3.08 8.82
CA LYS A 45 -9.32 -3.27 7.70
C LYS A 45 -10.38 -2.20 7.76
N MET A 46 -10.60 -1.48 6.67
CA MET A 46 -11.64 -0.46 6.61
C MET A 46 -12.35 -0.41 5.28
N THR A 47 -13.66 -0.23 5.35
CA THR A 47 -14.53 -0.02 4.23
C THR A 47 -14.81 1.48 4.09
N LYS A 48 -14.42 2.04 2.95
CA LYS A 48 -14.66 3.44 2.61
C LYS A 48 -15.38 3.55 1.28
N GLU A 49 -16.08 4.68 1.11
CA GLU A 49 -16.51 5.12 -0.21
C GLU A 49 -15.31 5.16 -1.16
N LYS A 50 -15.54 4.90 -2.45
CA LYS A 50 -14.49 4.85 -3.49
C LYS A 50 -13.81 6.21 -3.68
N ASN A 51 -12.88 6.55 -2.79
CA ASN A 51 -12.14 7.81 -2.81
C ASN A 51 -10.63 7.54 -2.78
N ARG A 52 -10.01 7.46 -3.96
CA ARG A 52 -8.56 7.20 -4.11
C ARG A 52 -7.70 8.26 -3.42
N LYS A 53 -8.13 9.53 -3.40
CA LYS A 53 -7.39 10.64 -2.77
C LYS A 53 -7.33 10.48 -1.25
N TYR A 54 -8.35 9.88 -0.65
CA TYR A 54 -8.35 9.57 0.77
C TYR A 54 -7.31 8.49 1.09
N ILE A 55 -7.29 7.40 0.31
CA ILE A 55 -6.32 6.31 0.49
C ILE A 55 -4.88 6.81 0.38
N THR A 56 -4.52 7.54 -0.67
CA THR A 56 -3.13 8.01 -0.84
C THR A 56 -2.70 8.92 0.31
N LYS A 57 -3.60 9.77 0.82
CA LYS A 57 -3.36 10.60 2.01
C LYS A 57 -3.21 9.78 3.30
N LEU A 58 -3.95 8.68 3.44
CA LEU A 58 -3.82 7.77 4.56
C LEU A 58 -2.46 7.06 4.51
N LEU A 59 -2.10 6.47 3.37
CA LEU A 59 -0.82 5.77 3.19
C LEU A 59 0.37 6.70 3.41
N SER A 60 0.34 7.90 2.83
CA SER A 60 1.39 8.91 3.06
C SER A 60 1.51 9.31 4.53
N PHE A 61 0.40 9.36 5.27
CA PHE A 61 0.45 9.59 6.71
C PHE A 61 1.05 8.40 7.47
N LEU A 62 0.85 7.16 7.00
CA LEU A 62 1.38 5.97 7.65
C LEU A 62 2.88 5.75 7.40
N GLU A 63 3.43 6.23 6.27
CA GLU A 63 4.86 6.14 5.95
C GLU A 63 5.78 6.64 7.09
N GLN A 64 5.36 7.66 7.85
CA GLN A 64 6.17 8.20 8.96
C GLN A 64 6.42 7.18 10.09
N PHE A 65 5.59 6.15 10.18
CA PHE A 65 5.70 5.10 11.21
C PHE A 65 6.33 3.82 10.66
N LEU A 66 6.58 3.71 9.37
CA LEU A 66 7.05 2.47 8.73
C LEU A 66 8.52 2.14 9.11
N GLU A 67 8.79 0.87 9.38
CA GLU A 67 10.17 0.36 9.60
C GLU A 67 10.79 -0.29 8.35
N ASP A 68 9.97 -0.87 7.48
CA ASP A 68 10.39 -1.80 6.42
C ASP A 68 11.59 -1.32 5.60
N THR A 69 12.67 -2.09 5.69
CA THR A 69 13.93 -1.88 4.96
C THR A 69 14.01 -2.68 3.66
N ASP A 70 13.33 -3.82 3.61
CA ASP A 70 13.21 -4.71 2.45
C ASP A 70 11.84 -4.57 1.79
N VAL A 71 11.68 -5.16 0.60
CA VAL A 71 10.43 -5.06 -0.14
C VAL A 71 9.43 -6.04 0.46
N ASN A 72 8.42 -5.53 1.17
CA ASN A 72 7.40 -6.33 1.81
C ASN A 72 6.01 -5.95 1.31
N LYS A 73 5.17 -6.95 1.02
CA LYS A 73 3.74 -6.70 0.80
C LYS A 73 3.08 -6.44 2.16
N ILE A 74 2.57 -5.24 2.36
CA ILE A 74 1.94 -4.82 3.62
C ILE A 74 0.43 -4.73 3.53
N GLY A 75 -0.17 -4.93 2.35
CA GLY A 75 -1.63 -4.81 2.26
C GLY A 75 -2.22 -4.94 0.87
N MET A 76 -3.51 -4.62 0.79
CA MET A 76 -4.27 -4.56 -0.45
C MET A 76 -5.44 -3.58 -0.38
N ILE A 77 -5.93 -3.18 -1.56
CA ILE A 77 -7.14 -2.38 -1.76
C ILE A 77 -8.06 -3.17 -2.68
N SER A 78 -9.23 -3.56 -2.17
CA SER A 78 -10.27 -4.25 -2.92
C SER A 78 -11.37 -3.30 -3.37
N ILE A 79 -11.65 -3.31 -4.68
CA ILE A 79 -12.65 -2.47 -5.32
C ILE A 79 -13.75 -3.39 -5.87
N GLU A 80 -14.80 -3.63 -5.08
CA GLU A 80 -15.86 -4.63 -5.36
C GLU A 80 -16.55 -4.56 -6.73
N ALA A 81 -16.52 -3.42 -7.44
CA ALA A 81 -17.16 -3.33 -8.76
C ALA A 81 -16.22 -3.66 -9.95
N GLU A 82 -14.95 -3.99 -9.67
CA GLU A 82 -13.97 -4.35 -10.67
C GLU A 82 -13.32 -5.67 -10.22
N GLU A 83 -13.95 -6.80 -10.57
CA GLU A 83 -13.65 -8.17 -10.09
C GLU A 83 -12.17 -8.60 -10.21
N ASN A 84 -11.32 -7.84 -10.91
CA ASN A 84 -9.91 -8.17 -11.15
C ASN A 84 -8.90 -7.07 -10.75
N ASN A 85 -9.30 -6.02 -10.01
CA ASN A 85 -8.41 -4.89 -9.69
C ASN A 85 -8.09 -4.77 -8.19
N ASN A 86 -7.72 -5.88 -7.54
CA ASN A 86 -7.06 -5.77 -6.23
C ASN A 86 -5.72 -5.03 -6.42
N LEU A 87 -5.60 -3.85 -5.83
CA LEU A 87 -4.35 -3.11 -5.81
C LEU A 87 -3.53 -3.65 -4.63
N LEU A 88 -2.27 -3.99 -4.85
CA LEU A 88 -1.41 -4.44 -3.76
C LEU A 88 -0.64 -3.25 -3.19
N ILE A 89 -0.37 -3.30 -1.88
CA ILE A 89 0.39 -2.27 -1.17
C ILE A 89 1.71 -2.90 -0.73
N TYR A 90 2.82 -2.31 -1.16
CA TYR A 90 4.17 -2.70 -0.78
C TYR A 90 4.84 -1.61 0.05
N ALA A 91 5.74 -2.00 0.92
CA ALA A 91 6.65 -1.14 1.64
C ALA A 91 8.09 -1.45 1.21
N PHE A 92 8.92 -0.42 1.05
CA PHE A 92 10.36 -0.57 0.83
C PHE A 92 11.10 0.72 1.24
N LYS A 93 12.17 0.58 2.03
CA LYS A 93 13.00 1.69 2.52
C LYS A 93 12.16 2.83 3.13
N LYS A 94 11.18 2.48 3.98
CA LYS A 94 10.25 3.42 4.64
C LYS A 94 9.33 4.20 3.69
N HIS A 95 9.15 3.71 2.46
CA HIS A 95 8.17 4.23 1.50
C HIS A 95 7.10 3.19 1.19
N ILE A 96 5.89 3.67 0.93
CA ILE A 96 4.75 2.85 0.54
C ILE A 96 4.49 3.03 -0.96
N PHE A 97 4.25 1.90 -1.62
CA PHE A 97 3.95 1.81 -3.04
C PHE A 97 2.63 1.10 -3.26
N ILE A 98 1.84 1.58 -4.21
CA ILE A 98 0.62 0.92 -4.68
C ILE A 98 0.93 0.32 -6.05
N THR A 99 0.64 -0.96 -6.24
CA THR A 99 0.89 -1.66 -7.50
C THR A 99 -0.42 -2.12 -8.13
N ILE A 100 -0.50 -1.97 -9.45
CA ILE A 100 -1.56 -2.51 -10.28
C ILE A 100 -0.93 -3.50 -11.24
N GLU A 101 -1.41 -4.74 -11.21
CA GLU A 101 -1.07 -5.76 -12.20
C GLU A 101 -2.14 -5.74 -13.29
N GLY A 102 -1.70 -5.67 -14.54
CA GLY A 102 -2.56 -5.82 -15.71
C GLY A 102 -2.03 -6.92 -16.62
N ILE A 103 -2.91 -7.81 -17.06
CA ILE A 103 -2.60 -8.81 -18.08
C ILE A 103 -3.28 -8.38 -19.38
N LYS A 104 -2.50 -8.16 -20.43
CA LYS A 104 -3.03 -7.85 -21.76
C LYS A 104 -2.33 -8.71 -22.80
N GLU A 105 -3.11 -9.44 -23.61
CA GLU A 105 -2.59 -10.25 -24.73
C GLU A 105 -1.47 -11.24 -24.29
N GLY A 106 -1.59 -11.81 -23.08
CA GLY A 106 -0.58 -12.71 -22.50
C GLY A 106 0.68 -12.01 -21.95
N LYS A 107 0.80 -10.69 -22.10
CA LYS A 107 1.86 -9.87 -21.51
C LYS A 107 1.43 -9.34 -20.14
N ARG A 108 2.31 -9.47 -19.15
CA ARG A 108 2.14 -8.84 -17.84
C ARG A 108 2.67 -7.41 -17.87
N SER A 109 1.91 -6.51 -17.26
CA SER A 109 2.30 -5.12 -17.05
C SER A 109 2.09 -4.76 -15.59
N TYR A 110 3.05 -4.05 -15.01
CA TYR A 110 2.95 -3.49 -13.68
C TYR A 110 2.94 -1.98 -13.75
N LYS A 111 2.02 -1.38 -13.01
CA LYS A 111 1.95 0.05 -12.78
C LYS A 111 2.17 0.30 -11.30
N ILE A 112 3.25 0.99 -10.97
CA ILE A 112 3.67 1.22 -9.58
C ILE A 112 3.60 2.71 -9.30
N PHE A 113 2.92 3.06 -8.21
CA PHE A 113 2.76 4.42 -7.73
C PHE A 113 3.41 4.56 -6.36
N ASP A 114 4.15 5.63 -6.14
CA ASP A 114 4.39 6.07 -4.76
C ASP A 114 3.15 6.83 -4.22
N VAL A 115 3.10 7.04 -2.91
CA VAL A 115 1.99 7.79 -2.28
C VAL A 115 1.96 9.29 -2.65
N LYS A 116 3.01 9.81 -3.29
CA LYS A 116 3.09 11.18 -3.81
C LYS A 116 2.48 11.30 -5.22
N GLY A 117 2.16 10.18 -5.85
CA GLY A 117 1.53 10.10 -7.17
C GLY A 117 2.51 9.95 -8.32
N ASN A 118 3.80 9.72 -8.06
CA ASN A 118 4.77 9.40 -9.12
C ASN A 118 4.53 7.98 -9.62
N GLU A 119 4.56 7.81 -10.94
CA GLU A 119 4.10 6.60 -11.61
C GLU A 119 5.22 6.01 -12.48
N TYR A 120 5.44 4.70 -12.35
CA TYR A 120 6.35 3.93 -13.18
C TYR A 120 5.62 2.74 -13.80
N LYS A 121 5.90 2.47 -15.07
CA LYS A 121 5.30 1.37 -15.83
C LYS A 121 6.37 0.38 -16.23
N TYR A 122 6.13 -0.89 -15.94
CA TYR A 122 6.99 -2.00 -16.32
C TYR A 122 6.19 -2.93 -17.23
N ASN A 123 6.64 -3.06 -18.47
CA ASN A 123 6.05 -4.01 -19.42
C ASN A 123 6.99 -5.20 -19.50
N MET A 124 6.49 -6.41 -19.23
CA MET A 124 7.26 -7.63 -19.35
C MET A 124 6.90 -8.33 -20.67
N GLU A 125 7.93 -8.61 -21.46
CA GLU A 125 7.83 -9.40 -22.68
C GLU A 125 8.43 -10.79 -22.43
N GLY A 126 7.77 -11.84 -22.92
CA GLY A 126 8.23 -13.21 -22.75
C GLY A 126 7.73 -13.88 -21.47
N THR A 127 8.23 -15.09 -21.21
CA THR A 127 7.79 -15.95 -20.09
C THR A 127 8.57 -15.71 -18.80
N GLU A 128 9.60 -14.86 -18.81
CA GLU A 128 10.39 -14.56 -17.63
C GLU A 128 9.54 -13.77 -16.61
N GLN A 129 9.21 -14.42 -15.51
CA GLN A 129 8.47 -13.82 -14.42
C GLN A 129 9.46 -13.13 -13.48
N VAL A 130 9.74 -11.85 -13.73
CA VAL A 130 10.40 -11.02 -12.72
C VAL A 130 9.41 -10.77 -11.59
N PRO A 131 9.77 -11.04 -10.32
CA PRO A 131 8.91 -10.76 -9.18
C PRO A 131 8.58 -9.27 -9.08
N ILE A 132 7.35 -8.95 -8.66
CA ILE A 132 6.87 -7.57 -8.53
C ILE A 132 7.72 -6.75 -7.54
N GLU A 133 8.30 -7.42 -6.55
CA GLU A 133 9.19 -6.85 -5.55
C GLU A 133 10.41 -6.16 -6.19
N ASN A 134 10.95 -6.75 -7.26
CA ASN A 134 12.08 -6.16 -8.00
C ASN A 134 11.66 -4.86 -8.70
N HIS A 135 10.43 -4.79 -9.20
CA HIS A 135 9.89 -3.58 -9.83
C HIS A 135 9.61 -2.47 -8.79
N VAL A 136 9.17 -2.84 -7.59
CA VAL A 136 9.03 -1.91 -6.45
C VAL A 136 10.40 -1.35 -6.06
N ALA A 137 11.42 -2.21 -5.92
CA ALA A 137 12.78 -1.77 -5.62
C ALA A 137 13.33 -0.83 -6.71
N ALA A 138 13.16 -1.20 -7.99
CA ALA A 138 13.56 -0.36 -9.12
C ALA A 138 12.85 1.01 -9.10
N THR A 139 11.57 1.04 -8.76
CA THR A 139 10.79 2.29 -8.64
C THR A 139 11.39 3.20 -7.57
N TYR A 140 11.74 2.67 -6.40
CA TYR A 140 12.40 3.43 -5.34
C TYR A 140 13.71 4.06 -5.82
N PHE A 141 14.60 3.27 -6.42
CA PHE A 141 15.90 3.79 -6.89
C PHE A 141 15.75 4.87 -7.96
N LEU A 142 14.82 4.69 -8.91
CA LEU A 142 14.57 5.65 -9.99
C LEU A 142 13.97 6.98 -9.50
N HIS A 143 13.41 7.02 -8.29
CA HIS A 143 12.76 8.20 -7.74
C HIS A 143 13.56 8.87 -6.62
N TYR A 144 14.11 8.09 -5.69
CA TYR A 144 14.66 8.59 -4.43
C TYR A 144 16.20 8.58 -4.35
N CYS A 145 16.88 7.87 -5.26
CA CYS A 145 18.34 7.70 -5.22
C CYS A 145 19.06 8.34 -6.43
N LYS A 146 18.40 9.25 -7.13
CA LYS A 146 18.99 10.01 -8.23
C LYS A 146 19.83 11.19 -7.75
#